data_AF-A0AAJ8MPL9-F1
#
_entry.id   AF-A0AAJ8MPL9-F1
#
_cell.length_a   1.000
_cell.length_b   1.000
_cell.length_c   1.000
_cell.angle_alpha   90.00
_cell.angle_beta   90.00
_cell.angle_gamma   90.00
#
_symmetry.space_group_name_H-M   'P 1'
#
loop_
_entity.id
_entity.type
_entity.pdbx_description
1 polymer ?
#
loop_
_entity_poly.entity_id
_entity_poly.type
_entity_poly.pdbx_seq_one_letter_code
_entity_poly.pdbx_strand_id
1 'polypeptide(L)'
;MCGGDKDTFRWAFRILDLDFGVSPRWMSALGFRNQFEGNRFCGHSVLQYDLDTPEGFSRPPPLFVHSNLLKHLGAGGLGKGSLFTDIRRMSDDYSSSPSLNYAHSWVYMGQARGMCLDLDWHDTVPEELRERERPETIPVSEEEGHVFEGFEDSWFDEGGRIGGW
;
A
#
# COMPACT_ATOMS: atom_id res chain seq x y z
N MET A 1 -21.14 2.12 8.72
CA MET A 1 -19.83 1.83 9.35
C MET A 1 -20.07 0.87 10.49
N CYS A 2 -19.79 -0.42 10.31
CA CYS A 2 -19.73 -1.38 11.42
C CYS A 2 -18.25 -1.43 11.84
N GLY A 3 -17.88 -1.06 13.07
CA GLY A 3 -18.37 -1.65 14.31
C GLY A 3 -17.40 -2.74 14.81
N GLY A 4 -16.09 -2.43 14.81
CA GLY A 4 -15.04 -3.33 15.29
C GLY A 4 -14.47 -2.92 16.65
N ASP A 5 -13.58 -3.75 17.18
CA ASP A 5 -12.71 -3.47 18.34
C ASP A 5 -12.08 -2.07 18.29
N LYS A 6 -11.66 -1.61 17.10
CA LYS A 6 -11.07 -0.29 16.87
C LYS A 6 -11.98 0.88 17.29
N ASP A 7 -13.28 0.80 17.04
CA ASP A 7 -14.23 1.84 17.46
C ASP A 7 -14.43 1.81 18.99
N THR A 8 -14.37 0.62 19.59
CA THR A 8 -14.46 0.43 21.04
C THR A 8 -13.27 1.07 21.75
N PHE A 9 -12.05 0.87 21.24
CA PHE A 9 -10.85 1.53 21.78
C PHE A 9 -10.91 3.05 21.64
N ARG A 10 -11.40 3.56 20.50
CA ARG A 10 -11.57 5.01 20.31
C ARG A 10 -12.49 5.63 21.34
N TRP A 11 -13.62 4.99 21.64
CA TRP A 11 -14.54 5.46 22.69
C TRP A 11 -13.96 5.30 24.10
N ALA A 12 -13.24 4.21 24.37
CA ALA A 12 -12.61 3.98 25.67
C ALA A 12 -11.56 5.06 25.98
N PHE A 13 -10.67 5.39 25.04
CA PHE A 13 -9.68 6.45 25.21
C PHE A 13 -10.34 7.81 25.45
N ARG A 14 -11.40 8.12 24.71
CA ARG A 14 -12.19 9.33 24.92
C ARG A 14 -12.84 9.41 26.31
N ILE A 15 -13.36 8.30 26.84
CA ILE A 15 -13.97 8.25 28.19
C ILE A 15 -12.91 8.41 29.27
N LEU A 16 -11.70 7.88 29.04
CA LEU A 16 -10.59 7.94 29.99
C LEU A 16 -9.77 9.24 29.89
N ASP A 17 -10.17 10.18 29.03
CA ASP A 17 -9.42 11.41 28.71
C ASP A 17 -7.96 11.12 28.30
N LEU A 18 -7.77 10.00 27.60
CA LEU A 18 -6.48 9.59 27.04
C LEU A 18 -6.41 9.99 25.57
N ASP A 19 -5.25 10.47 25.14
CA ASP A 19 -4.98 10.75 23.74
C ASP A 19 -5.09 9.46 22.91
N PHE A 20 -6.09 9.41 22.03
CA PHE A 20 -6.22 8.32 21.07
C PHE A 20 -5.17 8.51 19.98
N GLY A 21 -4.12 7.68 20.02
CA GLY A 21 -3.14 7.59 18.94
C GLY A 21 -3.84 7.23 17.64
N VAL A 22 -3.92 8.19 16.71
CA VAL A 22 -4.38 7.90 15.36
C VAL A 22 -3.36 6.94 14.77
N SER A 23 -3.83 5.78 14.29
CA SER A 23 -2.97 4.83 13.60
C SER A 23 -2.17 5.57 12.53
N PRO A 24 -0.84 5.42 12.49
CA PRO A 24 0.00 5.88 11.39
C PRO A 24 -0.68 5.64 10.05
N ARG A 25 -0.77 6.68 9.22
CA ARG A 25 -1.49 6.63 7.94
C ARG A 25 -0.58 5.96 6.92
N TRP A 26 -0.71 4.65 6.76
CA TRP A 26 0.21 3.86 5.92
C TRP A 26 -0.56 3.01 4.91
N MET A 27 -0.63 3.47 3.67
CA MET A 27 -1.33 2.73 2.62
C MET A 27 -0.67 2.92 1.25
N SER A 28 0.64 2.68 1.16
CA SER A 28 1.18 2.42 -0.17
C SER A 28 0.72 1.04 -0.61
N ALA A 29 0.47 0.88 -1.90
CA ALA A 29 0.12 -0.40 -2.50
C ALA A 29 1.35 -0.96 -3.22
N LEU A 30 1.59 -2.26 -3.05
CA LEU A 30 2.60 -3.01 -3.79
C LEU A 30 1.90 -3.90 -4.80
N GLY A 31 2.43 -3.92 -6.03
CA GLY A 31 1.90 -4.73 -7.10
C GLY A 31 2.72 -4.63 -8.38
N PHE A 32 2.03 -4.57 -9.51
CA PHE A 32 2.61 -4.57 -10.83
C PHE A 32 1.78 -3.74 -11.81
N ARG A 33 2.31 -3.47 -13.00
CA ARG A 33 1.54 -2.81 -14.08
C ARG A 33 0.76 -3.80 -14.92
N ASN A 34 -0.55 -3.61 -15.02
CA ASN A 34 -1.43 -4.45 -15.81
C ASN A 34 -1.32 -4.13 -17.31
N GLN A 35 -0.57 -4.95 -18.05
CA GLN A 35 -0.38 -4.81 -19.49
C GLN A 35 -1.68 -4.94 -20.30
N PHE A 36 -2.69 -5.64 -19.79
CA PHE A 36 -3.99 -5.78 -20.45
C PHE A 36 -4.87 -4.53 -20.33
N GLU A 37 -4.46 -3.55 -19.52
CA GLU A 37 -5.21 -2.34 -19.21
C GLU A 37 -4.31 -1.10 -19.33
N GLY A 38 -3.54 -1.03 -20.43
CA GLY A 38 -2.69 0.13 -20.72
C GLY A 38 -1.61 0.41 -19.67
N ASN A 39 -1.09 -0.63 -19.02
CA ASN A 39 -0.12 -0.53 -17.91
C ASN A 39 -0.65 0.20 -16.67
N ARG A 40 -1.96 0.21 -16.45
CA ARG A 40 -2.54 0.69 -15.18
C ARG A 40 -1.95 -0.08 -14.00
N PHE A 41 -1.62 0.63 -12.93
CA PHE A 41 -1.13 0.01 -11.70
C PHE A 41 -2.19 -0.92 -11.10
N CYS A 42 -1.80 -2.18 -10.83
CA CYS A 42 -2.62 -3.17 -10.15
C CYS A 42 -1.90 -3.61 -8.88
N GLY A 43 -2.25 -2.99 -7.76
CA GLY A 43 -1.80 -3.39 -6.43
C GLY A 43 -2.47 -4.68 -5.98
N HIS A 44 -1.79 -5.46 -5.15
CA HIS A 44 -2.41 -6.63 -4.50
C HIS A 44 -2.01 -6.77 -3.03
N SER A 45 -1.00 -6.02 -2.62
CA SER A 45 -0.50 -5.97 -1.27
C SER A 45 -0.52 -4.52 -0.76
N VAL A 46 -0.65 -4.35 0.56
CA VAL A 46 -0.44 -3.06 1.22
C VAL A 46 0.93 -3.07 1.88
N LEU A 47 1.68 -1.98 1.73
CA LEU A 47 2.93 -1.76 2.43
C LEU A 47 2.68 -1.03 3.74
N GLN A 48 3.30 -1.54 4.79
CA GLN A 48 3.40 -0.87 6.07
C GLN A 48 4.84 -0.47 6.30
N TYR A 49 5.05 0.81 6.64
CA TYR A 49 6.36 1.39 6.84
C TYR A 49 6.75 1.37 8.31
N ASP A 50 8.03 1.57 8.57
CA ASP A 50 8.53 1.82 9.92
C ASP A 50 8.00 3.17 10.47
N LEU A 51 8.06 3.34 11.79
CA LEU A 51 7.79 4.61 12.47
C LEU A 51 8.99 5.55 12.42
N ASP A 52 10.19 4.98 12.46
CA ASP A 52 11.45 5.72 12.52
C ASP A 52 12.18 5.66 11.17
N THR A 53 12.91 6.73 10.84
CA THR A 53 13.84 6.73 9.70
C THR A 53 15.21 6.29 10.20
N PRO A 54 15.70 5.08 9.83
CA PRO A 54 17.02 4.61 10.23
C PRO A 54 18.15 5.44 9.60
N GLU A 55 19.35 5.35 10.17
CA GLU A 55 20.53 6.03 9.63
C GLU A 55 20.82 5.56 8.20
N GLY A 56 21.07 6.51 7.30
CA GLY A 56 21.30 6.22 5.88
C GLY A 56 20.02 6.10 5.06
N PHE A 57 18.85 6.33 5.66
CA PHE A 57 17.58 6.44 4.94
C PHE A 57 17.07 7.88 4.94
N SER A 58 16.44 8.28 3.84
CA SER A 58 15.75 9.57 3.69
C SER A 58 14.31 9.53 4.22
N ARG A 59 13.72 8.34 4.33
CA ARG A 59 12.35 8.10 4.82
C ARG A 59 12.24 6.74 5.53
N PRO A 60 11.20 6.50 6.35
CA PRO A 60 10.99 5.20 6.96
C PRO A 60 10.84 4.12 5.88
N PRO A 61 11.58 3.00 5.94
CA PRO A 61 11.48 1.94 4.94
C PRO A 61 10.20 1.11 5.13
N PRO A 62 9.70 0.44 4.07
CA PRO A 62 8.72 -0.63 4.19
C PRO A 62 9.22 -1.74 5.13
N LEU A 63 8.38 -2.15 6.10
CA LEU A 63 8.68 -3.20 7.07
C LEU A 63 7.82 -4.46 6.86
N PHE A 64 6.55 -4.29 6.48
CA PHE A 64 5.63 -5.40 6.26
C PHE A 64 4.89 -5.28 4.93
N VAL A 65 4.67 -6.44 4.30
CA VAL A 65 3.84 -6.60 3.10
C VAL A 65 2.60 -7.39 3.47
N HIS A 66 1.43 -6.75 3.39
CA HIS A 66 0.14 -7.37 3.64
C HIS A 66 -0.51 -7.81 2.32
N SER A 67 -0.30 -9.05 1.92
CA SER A 67 -0.73 -9.59 0.62
C SER A 67 -2.20 -9.99 0.54
N ASN A 68 -3.07 -9.00 0.68
CA ASN A 68 -4.51 -9.18 0.88
C ASN A 68 -5.25 -9.72 -0.35
N LEU A 69 -4.85 -9.30 -1.56
CA LEU A 69 -5.59 -9.59 -2.79
C LEU A 69 -4.95 -10.65 -3.69
N LEU A 70 -3.78 -11.19 -3.33
CA LEU A 70 -3.08 -12.21 -4.14
C LEU A 70 -3.96 -13.42 -4.47
N LYS A 71 -4.80 -13.85 -3.52
CA LYS A 71 -5.78 -14.94 -3.73
C LYS A 71 -6.85 -14.64 -4.77
N HIS A 72 -7.14 -13.35 -5.02
CA HIS A 72 -8.13 -12.87 -5.98
C HIS A 72 -7.52 -12.51 -7.34
N LEU A 73 -6.20 -12.70 -7.53
CA LEU A 73 -5.55 -12.47 -8.80
C LEU A 73 -5.76 -13.64 -9.77
N GLY A 74 -5.89 -13.30 -11.05
CA GLY A 74 -5.75 -14.25 -12.14
C GLY A 74 -4.28 -14.58 -12.37
N ALA A 75 -3.90 -15.85 -12.18
CA ALA A 75 -2.48 -16.28 -12.21
C ALA A 75 -1.83 -16.28 -13.61
N GLY A 76 -2.59 -16.09 -14.69
CA GLY A 76 -2.07 -16.22 -16.06
C GLY A 76 -0.96 -15.22 -16.37
N GLY A 77 0.28 -15.69 -16.54
CA GLY A 77 1.42 -14.83 -16.87
C GLY A 77 1.89 -13.91 -15.72
N LEU A 78 1.57 -14.27 -14.47
CA LEU A 78 2.22 -13.73 -13.27
C LEU A 78 3.06 -14.83 -12.62
N GLY A 79 4.19 -14.44 -12.05
CA GLY A 79 5.13 -15.34 -11.39
C GLY A 79 6.35 -14.57 -10.87
N LYS A 80 7.39 -15.32 -10.47
CA LYS A 80 8.68 -14.76 -10.05
C LYS A 80 9.18 -13.71 -11.07
N GLY A 81 9.57 -12.54 -10.60
CA GLY A 81 10.06 -11.41 -11.38
C GLY A 81 8.98 -10.50 -11.96
N SER A 82 7.69 -10.76 -11.67
CA SER A 82 6.59 -10.00 -12.28
C SER A 82 5.45 -9.66 -11.32
N LEU A 83 5.50 -10.13 -10.06
CA LEU A 83 4.42 -9.94 -9.10
C LEU A 83 4.59 -8.71 -8.22
N PHE A 84 5.81 -8.46 -7.74
CA PHE A 84 6.13 -7.38 -6.79
C PHE A 84 7.10 -6.38 -7.44
N THR A 85 6.64 -5.64 -8.46
CA THR A 85 7.52 -4.80 -9.30
C THR A 85 7.35 -3.30 -9.07
N ASP A 86 6.18 -2.85 -8.65
CA ASP A 86 5.84 -1.43 -8.54
C ASP A 86 5.20 -1.12 -7.18
N ILE A 87 5.52 0.06 -6.65
CA ILE A 87 4.92 0.65 -5.46
C ILE A 87 4.11 1.86 -5.89
N ARG A 88 2.84 1.91 -5.49
CA ARG A 88 1.97 3.10 -5.58
C ARG A 88 1.88 3.75 -4.22
N ARG A 89 2.29 5.01 -4.11
CA ARG A 89 2.27 5.76 -2.85
C ARG A 89 1.96 7.23 -3.06
N MET A 90 1.72 7.98 -1.99
CA MET A 90 1.73 9.44 -2.07
C MET A 90 3.15 9.98 -2.07
N SER A 91 3.39 11.12 -2.72
CA SER A 91 4.70 11.79 -2.71
C SER A 91 5.12 12.27 -1.32
N ASP A 92 4.15 12.57 -0.45
CA ASP A 92 4.33 12.72 0.99
C ASP A 92 3.66 11.53 1.69
N ASP A 93 4.44 10.48 1.97
CA ASP A 93 3.99 9.24 2.61
C ASP A 93 4.40 9.14 4.08
N TYR A 94 4.81 10.25 4.70
CA TYR A 94 5.14 10.27 6.12
C TYR A 94 3.92 9.98 6.97
N SER A 95 4.07 9.02 7.89
CA SER A 95 3.02 8.54 8.79
C SER A 95 2.24 9.64 9.53
N SER A 96 2.95 10.73 9.83
CA SER A 96 2.50 11.90 10.57
C SER A 96 1.82 12.95 9.69
N SER A 97 1.95 12.86 8.37
CA SER A 97 1.45 13.89 7.45
C SER A 97 -0.08 13.99 7.48
N PRO A 98 -0.64 15.18 7.77
CA PRO A 98 -2.09 15.43 7.69
C PRO A 98 -2.69 15.23 6.30
N SER A 99 -1.88 15.35 5.24
CA SER A 99 -2.35 15.25 3.85
C SER A 99 -2.96 13.88 3.56
N LEU A 100 -2.37 12.84 4.15
CA LEU A 100 -2.80 11.45 4.02
C LEU A 100 -4.22 11.17 4.56
N ASN A 101 -4.86 12.10 5.27
CA ASN A 101 -6.30 11.99 5.59
C ASN A 101 -7.19 12.00 4.33
N TYR A 102 -6.69 12.60 3.26
CA TYR A 102 -7.38 12.63 1.97
C TYR A 102 -6.94 11.49 1.06
N ALA A 103 -5.94 10.68 1.45
CA ALA A 103 -5.55 9.52 0.68
C ALA A 103 -6.65 8.45 0.75
N HIS A 104 -7.01 7.89 -0.39
CA HIS A 104 -8.05 6.90 -0.54
C HIS A 104 -7.51 5.71 -1.32
N SER A 105 -7.60 4.53 -0.71
CA SER A 105 -7.33 3.26 -1.37
C SER A 105 -8.64 2.57 -1.73
N TRP A 106 -8.75 2.05 -2.95
CA TRP A 106 -9.94 1.30 -3.37
C TRP A 106 -9.55 0.07 -4.17
N VAL A 107 -10.49 -0.88 -4.21
CA VAL A 107 -10.34 -2.10 -4.99
C VAL A 107 -11.19 -1.99 -6.26
N TYR A 108 -10.62 -2.39 -7.39
CA TYR A 108 -11.30 -2.47 -8.67
C TYR A 108 -11.03 -3.82 -9.34
N MET A 109 -11.86 -4.18 -10.33
CA MET A 109 -11.64 -5.38 -11.14
C MET A 109 -10.72 -5.04 -12.33
N GLY A 110 -9.48 -5.49 -12.28
CA GLY A 110 -8.51 -5.33 -13.36
C GLY A 110 -8.74 -6.32 -14.49
N GLN A 111 -8.62 -5.83 -15.73
CA GLN A 111 -8.82 -6.66 -16.92
C GLN A 111 -7.83 -7.83 -16.94
N ALA A 112 -8.35 -9.06 -17.01
CA ALA A 112 -7.60 -10.33 -16.97
C ALA A 112 -6.73 -10.56 -15.71
N ARG A 113 -6.83 -9.69 -14.69
CA ARG A 113 -6.01 -9.74 -13.46
C ARG A 113 -6.79 -9.99 -12.18
N GLY A 114 -8.10 -9.83 -12.17
CA GLY A 114 -8.91 -10.05 -10.97
C GLY A 114 -9.00 -8.78 -10.12
N MET A 115 -8.92 -8.90 -8.79
CA MET A 115 -9.03 -7.73 -7.91
C MET A 115 -7.68 -7.00 -7.77
N CYS A 116 -7.68 -5.70 -8.07
CA CYS A 116 -6.54 -4.81 -7.96
C CYS A 116 -6.84 -3.71 -6.94
N LEU A 117 -5.86 -3.40 -6.09
CA LEU A 117 -5.84 -2.27 -5.17
C LEU A 117 -5.16 -1.08 -5.86
N ASP A 118 -5.75 0.10 -5.75
CA ASP A 118 -5.14 1.36 -6.18
C ASP A 118 -5.20 2.40 -5.07
N LEU A 119 -4.43 3.47 -5.23
CA LEU A 119 -4.30 4.58 -4.30
C LEU A 119 -4.29 5.91 -5.07
N ASP A 120 -5.11 6.84 -4.61
CA ASP A 120 -5.26 8.19 -5.13
C ASP A 120 -5.89 9.10 -4.07
N TRP A 121 -6.07 10.37 -4.40
CA TRP A 121 -6.76 11.33 -3.56
C TRP A 121 -8.27 11.08 -3.55
N HIS A 122 -8.88 11.26 -2.39
CA HIS A 122 -10.32 11.37 -2.24
C HIS A 122 -10.82 12.65 -2.92
N ASP A 123 -12.05 12.63 -3.43
CA ASP A 123 -12.64 13.76 -4.18
C ASP A 123 -12.68 15.07 -3.39
N THR A 124 -12.65 14.98 -2.06
CA THR A 124 -12.69 16.13 -1.12
C THR A 124 -11.31 16.70 -0.79
N VAL A 125 -10.24 16.24 -1.44
CA VAL A 125 -8.90 16.80 -1.21
C VAL A 125 -8.89 18.30 -1.59
N PRO A 126 -8.28 19.18 -0.79
CA PRO A 126 -8.08 20.58 -1.16
C PRO A 126 -7.22 20.69 -2.44
N GLU A 127 -7.57 21.62 -3.35
CA GLU A 127 -6.85 21.77 -4.62
C GLU A 127 -5.36 22.13 -4.40
N GLU A 128 -5.06 22.98 -3.42
CA GLU A 128 -3.68 23.32 -3.05
C GLU A 128 -2.84 22.09 -2.69
N LEU A 129 -3.47 21.08 -2.07
CA LEU A 129 -2.79 19.83 -1.73
C LEU A 129 -2.59 18.95 -2.98
N ARG A 130 -3.61 18.88 -3.84
CA ARG A 130 -3.58 18.13 -5.10
C ARG A 130 -2.50 18.66 -6.07
N GLU A 131 -2.24 19.96 -6.06
CA GLU A 131 -1.17 20.59 -6.87
C GLU A 131 0.24 20.32 -6.31
N ARG A 132 0.37 20.23 -4.97
CA ARG A 132 1.66 20.05 -4.30
C ARG A 132 2.09 18.59 -4.19
N GLU A 133 1.14 17.72 -3.88
CA GLU A 133 1.37 16.31 -3.58
C GLU A 133 0.54 15.44 -4.51
N ARG A 134 1.15 14.37 -5.01
CA ARG A 134 0.50 13.48 -5.97
C ARG A 134 0.78 12.02 -5.65
N PRO A 135 -0.15 11.13 -6.01
CA PRO A 135 0.18 9.72 -6.03
C PRO A 135 1.22 9.45 -7.12
N GLU A 136 2.22 8.66 -6.78
CA GLU A 136 3.28 8.23 -7.67
C GLU A 136 3.37 6.71 -7.72
N THR A 137 3.84 6.20 -8.86
CA THR A 137 4.15 4.79 -9.04
C THR A 137 5.62 4.65 -9.38
N ILE A 138 6.37 4.04 -8.49
CA ILE A 138 7.81 3.80 -8.66
C ILE A 138 8.10 2.29 -8.76
N PRO A 139 9.14 1.87 -9.48
CA PRO A 139 9.66 0.52 -9.39
C PRO A 139 10.16 0.20 -7.97
N VAL A 140 10.00 -1.03 -7.49
CA VAL A 140 10.55 -1.46 -6.19
C VAL A 140 12.07 -1.32 -6.10
N SER A 141 12.76 -1.38 -7.24
CA SER A 141 14.22 -1.20 -7.32
C SER A 141 14.68 0.22 -7.00
N GLU A 142 13.79 1.21 -7.09
CA GLU A 142 14.05 2.60 -6.72
C GLU A 142 13.78 2.87 -5.24
N GLU A 143 13.27 1.88 -4.48
CA GLU A 143 13.11 2.03 -3.04
C GLU A 143 14.45 1.99 -2.32
N GLU A 144 14.62 2.90 -1.36
CA GLU A 144 15.89 3.13 -0.69
C GLU A 144 16.34 1.90 0.10
N GLY A 145 17.66 1.67 0.16
CA GLY A 145 18.25 0.55 0.88
C GLY A 145 17.97 -0.83 0.26
N HIS A 146 17.39 -0.90 -0.95
CA HIS A 146 17.10 -2.15 -1.65
C HIS A 146 16.29 -3.14 -0.83
N VAL A 147 15.35 -2.65 -0.01
CA VAL A 147 14.59 -3.46 0.96
C VAL A 147 13.77 -4.62 0.37
N PHE A 148 13.52 -4.59 -0.94
CA PHE A 148 12.83 -5.66 -1.67
C PHE A 148 13.76 -6.69 -2.33
N GLU A 149 15.08 -6.55 -2.21
CA GLU A 149 16.03 -7.51 -2.76
C GLU A 149 15.83 -8.90 -2.13
N GLY A 150 15.62 -9.93 -2.97
CA GLY A 150 15.35 -11.30 -2.51
C GLY A 150 13.97 -11.53 -1.87
N PHE A 151 13.13 -10.50 -1.72
CA PHE A 151 11.82 -10.61 -1.10
C PHE A 151 10.88 -11.54 -1.88
N GLU A 152 10.73 -11.33 -3.19
CA GLU A 152 9.83 -12.15 -4.01
C GLU A 152 10.28 -13.62 -4.05
N ASP A 153 11.59 -13.86 -4.17
CA ASP A 153 12.14 -15.21 -4.14
C ASP A 153 11.81 -15.91 -2.83
N SER A 154 12.08 -15.25 -1.70
CA SER A 154 11.78 -15.77 -0.37
C SER A 154 10.27 -16.04 -0.22
N TRP A 155 9.41 -15.14 -0.69
CA TRP A 155 7.96 -15.31 -0.60
C TRP A 155 7.47 -16.56 -1.34
N PHE A 156 7.99 -16.81 -2.54
CA PHE A 156 7.65 -18.02 -3.30
C PHE A 156 8.26 -19.28 -2.69
N ASP A 157 9.48 -19.21 -2.17
CA ASP A 157 10.18 -20.34 -1.57
C ASP A 157 9.51 -20.79 -0.25
N GLU A 158 8.92 -19.85 0.48
CA GLU A 158 8.04 -20.10 1.65
C GLU A 158 6.62 -20.55 1.26
N GLY A 159 6.37 -20.83 -0.02
CA GLY A 159 5.12 -21.42 -0.50
C GLY A 159 4.06 -20.42 -0.95
N GLY A 160 4.45 -19.16 -1.22
CA GLY A 160 3.58 -18.14 -1.82
C GLY A 160 2.89 -18.61 -3.11
N ARG A 161 1.60 -18.28 -3.24
CA ARG A 161 0.77 -18.64 -4.41
C ARG A 161 -0.05 -17.47 -4.91
N ILE A 162 -0.19 -17.39 -6.23
CA ILE A 162 -1.02 -16.41 -6.93
C ILE A 162 -2.35 -17.07 -7.28
N GLY A 163 -3.45 -16.44 -6.92
CA GLY A 163 -4.79 -17.02 -7.08
C GLY A 163 -5.02 -18.21 -6.14
N GLY A 164 -6.26 -18.70 -6.09
CA GLY A 164 -6.61 -19.88 -5.30
C GLY A 164 -7.86 -19.71 -4.45
N TRP A 165 -8.97 -19.37 -5.10
CA TRP A 165 -10.31 -19.68 -4.61
C TRP A 165 -10.89 -20.81 -5.43
#